data_AF-A0A442U717-F1
#
_entry.id   AF-A0A442U717-F1
#
_cell.length_a   1.000
_cell.length_b   1.000
_cell.length_c   1.000
_cell.angle_alpha   90.00
_cell.angle_beta   90.00
_cell.angle_gamma   90.00
#
_symmetry.space_group_name_H-M   'P 1'
#
loop_
_entity.id
_entity.type
_entity.pdbx_description
1 polymer ?
#
loop_
_entity_poly.entity_id
_entity_poly.type
_entity_poly.pdbx_seq_one_letter_code
_entity_poly.pdbx_strand_id
1 'polypeptide(L)'
;MDTQTISAFAAAAAATAATAVAGIQLFIGLRSTKAALVSSQAAMINATNAGSHRIAASRQKWIDDVIDTLSEYHALLMAQENGSVPPDDRMKISALRTKLEILLNPDERDTVELLDATDGVIRAATPEERTAKSAELVKVARRLLKREWVRIKTDLERD
;
A
#
# COMPACT_ATOMS: atom_id res chain seq x y z
N MET A 1 20.54 78.14 -6.90
CA MET A 1 20.88 76.79 -7.39
C MET A 1 20.40 76.71 -8.83
N ASP A 2 21.26 76.37 -9.78
CA ASP A 2 20.90 76.22 -11.20
C ASP A 2 20.00 74.97 -11.35
N THR A 3 19.04 75.02 -12.27
CA THR A 3 18.19 73.90 -12.69
C THR A 3 18.99 72.62 -12.95
N GLN A 4 20.20 72.74 -13.52
CA GLN A 4 21.12 71.63 -13.76
C GLN A 4 21.61 70.95 -12.47
N THR A 5 21.86 71.72 -11.41
CA THR A 5 22.28 71.17 -10.11
C THR A 5 21.12 70.44 -9.44
N ILE A 6 19.90 71.00 -9.50
CA ILE A 6 18.68 70.35 -8.99
C ILE A 6 18.42 69.02 -9.70
N SER A 7 18.52 68.99 -11.04
CA SER A 7 18.32 67.76 -11.82
C SER A 7 19.38 66.69 -11.53
N ALA A 8 20.63 67.08 -11.27
CA ALA A 8 21.70 66.15 -10.93
C ALA A 8 21.45 65.48 -9.57
N PHE A 9 21.02 66.24 -8.56
CA PHE A 9 20.64 65.67 -7.25
C PHE A 9 19.42 64.76 -7.33
N ALA A 10 18.40 65.15 -8.10
CA ALA A 10 17.22 64.31 -8.32
C ALA A 10 17.56 62.99 -9.03
N ALA A 11 18.41 63.04 -10.05
CA ALA A 11 18.87 61.86 -10.77
C ALA A 11 19.70 60.93 -9.87
N ALA A 12 20.60 61.47 -9.05
CA ALA A 12 21.39 60.69 -8.09
C ALA A 12 20.51 60.03 -7.00
N ALA A 13 19.50 60.75 -6.49
CA ALA A 13 18.54 60.20 -5.54
C ALA A 13 17.70 59.07 -6.17
N ALA A 14 17.22 59.27 -7.40
CA ALA A 14 16.46 58.25 -8.14
C ALA A 14 17.31 56.99 -8.43
N ALA A 15 18.57 57.15 -8.84
CA ALA A 15 19.49 56.04 -9.07
C ALA A 15 19.78 55.23 -7.80
N THR A 16 19.94 55.91 -6.67
CA THR A 16 20.14 55.27 -5.35
C THR A 16 18.90 54.48 -4.93
N ALA A 17 17.71 55.07 -5.07
CA ALA A 17 16.45 54.40 -4.78
C ALA A 17 16.22 53.17 -5.68
N ALA A 18 16.49 53.28 -6.98
CA ALA A 18 16.36 52.17 -7.92
C ALA A 18 17.31 51.01 -7.59
N THR A 19 18.55 51.32 -7.20
CA THR A 19 19.54 50.30 -6.80
C THR A 19 19.12 49.59 -5.50
N ALA A 20 18.58 50.32 -4.53
CA ALA A 20 18.06 49.75 -3.29
C ALA A 20 16.86 48.82 -3.55
N VAL A 21 15.91 49.25 -4.40
CA VAL A 21 14.76 48.41 -4.78
C VAL A 21 15.20 47.15 -5.53
N ALA A 22 16.13 47.27 -6.48
CA ALA A 22 16.68 46.13 -7.21
C ALA A 22 17.39 45.12 -6.27
N GLY A 23 18.16 45.63 -5.30
CA GLY A 23 18.80 44.81 -4.27
C GLY A 23 17.79 44.05 -3.40
N ILE A 24 16.71 44.72 -2.97
CA ILE A 24 15.63 44.11 -2.19
C ILE A 24 14.91 43.03 -3.03
N GLN A 25 14.60 43.31 -4.29
CA GLN A 25 13.96 42.34 -5.19
C GLN A 25 14.83 41.10 -5.42
N LEU A 26 16.14 41.29 -5.64
CA LEU A 26 17.09 40.19 -5.77
C LEU A 26 17.17 39.35 -4.49
N PHE A 27 17.23 40.01 -3.33
CA PHE A 27 17.27 39.32 -2.03
C PHE A 27 15.99 38.51 -1.76
N ILE A 28 14.82 39.09 -2.03
CA ILE A 28 13.53 38.39 -1.92
C ILE A 28 13.49 37.21 -2.90
N GLY A 29 13.92 37.40 -4.14
CA GLY A 29 13.99 36.32 -5.15
C GLY A 29 14.92 35.17 -4.76
N LEU A 30 16.08 35.47 -4.19
CA LEU A 30 17.01 34.45 -3.68
C LEU A 30 16.46 33.70 -2.47
N ARG A 31 15.68 34.35 -1.61
CA ARG A 31 15.01 33.66 -0.49
C ARG A 31 13.81 32.85 -0.95
N SER A 32 13.00 33.37 -1.87
CA SER A 32 11.81 32.68 -2.37
C SER A 32 12.19 31.42 -3.15
N THR A 33 13.26 31.46 -3.95
CA THR A 33 13.78 30.28 -4.65
C THR A 33 14.27 29.20 -3.68
N LYS A 34 15.02 29.56 -2.63
CA LYS A 34 15.42 28.62 -1.57
C LYS A 34 14.21 28.02 -0.85
N ALA A 35 13.23 28.84 -0.48
CA ALA A 35 12.00 28.37 0.15
C ALA A 35 11.20 27.44 -0.78
N ALA A 36 11.14 27.75 -2.07
CA ALA A 36 10.48 26.93 -3.08
C ALA A 36 11.18 25.57 -3.26
N LEU A 37 12.51 25.54 -3.23
CA LEU A 37 13.27 24.27 -3.27
C LEU A 37 13.00 23.40 -2.04
N VAL A 38 13.05 23.98 -0.84
CA VAL A 38 12.74 23.25 0.40
C VAL A 38 11.29 22.76 0.40
N SER A 39 10.35 23.60 -0.03
CA SER A 39 8.93 23.22 -0.14
C SER A 39 8.71 22.13 -1.18
N SER A 40 9.38 22.19 -2.32
CA SER A 40 9.32 21.15 -3.36
C SER A 40 9.89 19.83 -2.85
N GLN A 41 11.00 19.85 -2.13
CA GLN A 41 11.60 18.66 -1.53
C GLN A 41 10.68 18.05 -0.47
N ALA A 42 10.10 18.87 0.42
CA ALA A 42 9.13 18.41 1.39
C ALA A 42 7.87 17.83 0.73
N ALA A 43 7.38 18.46 -0.34
CA ALA A 43 6.24 17.95 -1.12
C ALA A 43 6.55 16.60 -1.78
N MET A 44 7.76 16.41 -2.31
CA MET A 44 8.17 15.11 -2.87
C MET A 44 8.25 14.02 -1.80
N ILE A 45 8.85 14.30 -0.64
CA ILE A 45 8.90 13.35 0.48
C ILE A 45 7.48 12.97 0.92
N ASN A 46 6.61 13.96 1.11
CA ASN A 46 5.21 13.71 1.49
C ASN A 46 4.46 12.89 0.42
N ALA A 47 4.71 13.15 -0.87
CA ALA A 47 4.09 12.40 -1.96
C ALA A 47 4.55 10.95 -1.99
N THR A 48 5.85 10.69 -1.79
CA THR A 48 6.41 9.34 -1.69
C THR A 48 5.81 8.58 -0.52
N ASN A 49 5.84 9.16 0.69
CA ASN A 49 5.30 8.52 1.89
C ASN A 49 3.80 8.24 1.75
N ALA A 50 3.04 9.19 1.16
CA ALA A 50 1.62 8.97 0.87
C ALA A 50 1.40 7.83 -0.14
N GLY A 51 2.30 7.64 -1.10
CA GLY A 51 2.30 6.53 -2.04
C GLY A 51 2.49 5.19 -1.34
N SER A 52 3.54 5.06 -0.52
CA SER A 52 3.84 3.84 0.23
C SER A 52 2.71 3.46 1.20
N HIS A 53 2.13 4.44 1.91
CA HIS A 53 0.97 4.20 2.77
C HIS A 53 -0.25 3.66 1.99
N ARG A 54 -0.50 4.16 0.78
CA ARG A 54 -1.59 3.64 -0.08
C ARG A 54 -1.34 2.19 -0.50
N ILE A 55 -0.10 1.84 -0.84
CA ILE A 55 0.28 0.46 -1.19
C ILE A 55 0.10 -0.45 0.03
N ALA A 56 0.59 -0.04 1.20
CA ALA A 56 0.42 -0.78 2.45
C ALA A 56 -1.06 -1.00 2.79
N ALA A 57 -1.90 0.03 2.65
CA ALA A 57 -3.35 -0.09 2.87
C ALA A 57 -4.01 -1.06 1.87
N SER A 58 -3.62 -1.00 0.59
CA SER A 58 -4.12 -1.95 -0.42
C SER A 58 -3.73 -3.39 -0.11
N ARG A 59 -2.49 -3.61 0.37
CA ARG A 59 -2.02 -4.94 0.79
C ARG A 59 -2.71 -5.44 2.05
N GLN A 60 -2.93 -4.57 3.03
CA GLN A 60 -3.69 -4.92 4.23
C GLN A 60 -5.11 -5.37 3.86
N LYS A 61 -5.80 -4.61 2.99
CA LYS A 61 -7.11 -5.00 2.49
C LYS A 61 -7.07 -6.37 1.79
N TRP A 62 -6.06 -6.63 0.98
CA TRP A 62 -5.89 -7.93 0.33
C TRP A 62 -5.68 -9.06 1.35
N ILE A 63 -4.88 -8.85 2.40
CA ILE A 63 -4.71 -9.81 3.51
C ILE A 63 -6.07 -10.12 4.15
N ASP A 64 -6.85 -9.08 4.46
CA ASP A 64 -8.16 -9.21 5.09
C ASP A 64 -9.13 -10.01 4.18
N ASP A 65 -9.17 -9.69 2.89
CA ASP A 65 -10.01 -10.39 1.90
C ASP A 65 -9.63 -11.88 1.77
N VAL A 66 -8.34 -12.22 1.87
CA VAL A 66 -7.85 -13.62 1.88
C VAL A 66 -8.26 -14.32 3.18
N ILE A 67 -8.13 -13.67 4.33
CA ILE A 67 -8.52 -14.22 5.64
C ILE A 67 -10.02 -14.52 5.65
N ASP A 68 -10.86 -13.58 5.23
CA ASP A 68 -12.31 -13.74 5.21
C ASP A 68 -12.71 -14.89 4.28
N THR A 69 -12.13 -14.92 3.07
CA THR A 69 -12.43 -15.96 2.09
C THR A 69 -11.99 -17.35 2.58
N LEU A 70 -10.78 -17.48 3.16
CA LEU A 70 -10.30 -18.74 3.74
C LEU A 70 -11.14 -19.17 4.93
N SER A 71 -11.54 -18.25 5.80
CA SER A 71 -12.30 -18.56 7.02
C SER A 71 -13.69 -19.08 6.67
N GLU A 72 -14.37 -18.42 5.72
CA GLU A 72 -15.68 -18.86 5.25
C GLU A 72 -15.60 -20.19 4.51
N TYR A 73 -14.60 -20.34 3.64
CA TYR A 73 -14.34 -21.58 2.92
C TYR A 73 -14.08 -22.75 3.88
N HIS A 74 -13.20 -22.52 4.86
CA HIS A 74 -12.85 -23.50 5.88
C HIS A 74 -14.06 -23.90 6.73
N ALA A 75 -14.88 -22.94 7.17
CA ALA A 75 -16.08 -23.20 7.93
C ALA A 75 -17.06 -24.12 7.17
N LEU A 76 -17.30 -23.84 5.89
CA LEU A 76 -18.16 -24.69 5.04
C LEU A 76 -17.60 -26.10 4.87
N LEU A 77 -16.28 -26.25 4.77
CA LEU A 77 -15.67 -27.57 4.71
C LEU A 77 -15.74 -28.31 6.05
N MET A 78 -15.60 -27.62 7.18
CA MET A 78 -15.68 -28.28 8.50
C MET A 78 -17.12 -28.62 8.91
N ALA A 79 -18.11 -27.90 8.39
CA ALA A 79 -19.52 -28.12 8.71
C ALA A 79 -20.15 -29.35 8.04
N GLN A 80 -19.44 -30.04 7.13
CA GLN A 80 -20.03 -31.17 6.41
C GLN A 80 -20.10 -32.41 7.30
N GLU A 81 -21.31 -32.93 7.47
CA GLU A 81 -21.55 -34.20 8.14
C GLU A 81 -21.41 -35.37 7.14
N ASN A 82 -20.76 -36.45 7.57
CA ASN A 82 -20.59 -37.69 6.80
C ASN A 82 -19.93 -37.53 5.41
N GLY A 83 -19.10 -36.48 5.23
CA GLY A 83 -18.39 -36.26 3.98
C GLY A 83 -19.25 -35.73 2.83
N SER A 84 -20.52 -35.38 3.09
CA SER A 84 -21.42 -34.87 2.05
C SER A 84 -21.57 -33.35 2.16
N VAL A 85 -21.32 -32.65 1.05
CA VAL A 85 -21.55 -31.20 0.94
C VAL A 85 -23.02 -30.97 0.59
N PRO A 86 -23.77 -30.17 1.38
CA PRO A 86 -25.11 -29.74 1.02
C PRO A 86 -25.12 -29.09 -0.39
N PRO A 87 -26.15 -29.31 -1.22
CA PRO A 87 -26.19 -28.77 -2.58
C PRO A 87 -25.96 -27.25 -2.65
N ASP A 88 -26.57 -26.50 -1.73
CA ASP A 88 -26.47 -25.04 -1.66
C ASP A 88 -25.03 -24.57 -1.33
N ASP A 89 -24.30 -25.34 -0.53
CA ASP A 89 -22.93 -25.03 -0.14
C ASP A 89 -21.91 -25.36 -1.24
N ARG A 90 -22.22 -26.28 -2.17
CA ARG A 90 -21.30 -26.65 -3.25
C ARG A 90 -20.97 -25.48 -4.16
N MET A 91 -22.00 -24.73 -4.56
CA MET A 91 -21.82 -23.54 -5.39
C MET A 91 -20.98 -22.49 -4.64
N LYS A 92 -21.23 -22.32 -3.35
CA LYS A 92 -20.52 -21.36 -2.51
C LYS A 92 -19.05 -21.74 -2.30
N ILE A 93 -18.76 -23.00 -2.01
CA ILE A 93 -17.39 -23.54 -1.91
C ILE A 93 -16.64 -23.33 -3.23
N SER A 94 -17.27 -23.63 -4.37
CA SER A 94 -16.67 -23.40 -5.69
C SER A 94 -16.36 -21.92 -5.92
N ALA A 95 -17.30 -21.02 -5.62
CA ALA A 95 -17.10 -19.58 -5.74
C ALA A 95 -15.96 -19.06 -4.86
N LEU A 96 -15.89 -19.51 -3.60
CA LEU A 96 -14.83 -19.16 -2.66
C LEU A 96 -13.46 -19.69 -3.11
N ARG A 97 -13.41 -20.93 -3.64
CA ARG A 97 -12.17 -21.50 -4.18
C ARG A 97 -11.65 -20.68 -5.37
N THR A 98 -12.53 -20.34 -6.31
CA THR A 98 -12.18 -19.49 -7.47
C THR A 98 -11.74 -18.10 -7.00
N LYS A 99 -12.43 -17.53 -6.00
CA LYS A 99 -12.05 -16.23 -5.43
C LYS A 99 -10.63 -16.28 -4.85
N LEU A 100 -10.24 -17.37 -4.16
CA LEU A 100 -8.87 -17.54 -3.67
C LEU A 100 -7.86 -17.61 -4.83
N GLU A 101 -8.16 -18.31 -5.92
CA GLU A 101 -7.26 -18.37 -7.09
C GLU A 101 -7.03 -17.01 -7.72
N ILE A 102 -8.07 -16.16 -7.77
CA ILE A 102 -7.98 -14.81 -8.32
C ILE A 102 -7.21 -13.88 -7.38
N LEU A 103 -7.40 -14.03 -6.07
CA LEU A 103 -6.72 -13.19 -5.07
C LEU A 103 -5.23 -13.51 -4.97
N LEU A 104 -4.84 -14.77 -5.17
CA LEU A 104 -3.47 -15.22 -4.93
C LEU A 104 -2.63 -15.24 -6.22
N ASN A 105 -1.33 -15.01 -6.11
CA ASN A 105 -0.43 -15.11 -7.26
C ASN A 105 -0.02 -16.57 -7.49
N PRO A 106 -0.37 -17.21 -8.62
CA PRO A 106 -0.10 -18.63 -8.86
C PRO A 106 1.39 -18.96 -8.98
N ASP A 107 2.24 -17.98 -9.28
CA ASP A 107 3.69 -18.19 -9.44
C ASP A 107 4.43 -18.24 -8.10
N GLU A 108 3.76 -17.87 -6.99
CA GLU A 108 4.36 -17.93 -5.66
C GLU A 108 4.20 -19.33 -5.04
N ARG A 109 5.32 -19.89 -4.57
CA ARG A 109 5.34 -21.21 -3.92
C ARG A 109 4.34 -21.37 -2.78
N ASP A 110 4.21 -20.37 -1.89
CA ASP A 110 3.25 -20.45 -0.77
C ASP A 110 1.79 -20.44 -1.26
N THR A 111 1.49 -19.79 -2.40
CA THR A 111 0.16 -19.85 -3.02
C THR A 111 -0.14 -21.27 -3.47
N VAL A 112 0.78 -21.88 -4.22
CA VAL A 112 0.61 -23.27 -4.71
C VAL A 112 0.40 -24.22 -3.53
N GLU A 113 1.25 -24.13 -2.50
CA GLU A 113 1.11 -24.95 -1.30
C GLU A 113 -0.22 -24.71 -0.57
N LEU A 114 -0.74 -23.46 -0.56
CA LEU A 114 -2.03 -23.16 0.06
C LEU A 114 -3.19 -23.76 -0.73
N LEU A 115 -3.17 -23.63 -2.06
CA LEU A 115 -4.19 -24.21 -2.94
C LEU A 115 -4.19 -25.74 -2.86
N ASP A 116 -3.01 -26.36 -2.83
CA ASP A 116 -2.86 -27.81 -2.64
C ASP A 116 -3.39 -28.26 -1.26
N ALA A 117 -3.10 -27.52 -0.20
CA ALA A 117 -3.63 -27.81 1.13
C ALA A 117 -5.16 -27.68 1.17
N THR A 118 -5.71 -26.71 0.46
CA THR A 118 -7.16 -26.47 0.31
C THR A 118 -7.82 -27.66 -0.38
N ASP A 119 -7.26 -28.10 -1.50
CA ASP A 119 -7.69 -29.30 -2.22
C ASP A 119 -7.61 -30.56 -1.35
N GLY A 120 -6.58 -30.66 -0.51
CA GLY A 120 -6.42 -31.76 0.44
C GLY A 120 -7.57 -31.86 1.45
N VAL A 121 -8.14 -30.73 1.88
CA VAL A 121 -9.31 -30.73 2.79
C VAL A 121 -10.56 -31.21 2.06
N ILE A 122 -10.77 -30.79 0.81
CA ILE A 122 -11.93 -31.22 0.00
C ILE A 122 -11.91 -32.73 -0.24
N ARG A 123 -10.73 -33.27 -0.55
CA ARG A 123 -10.57 -34.68 -0.92
C ARG A 123 -10.58 -35.63 0.28
N ALA A 124 -10.57 -35.11 1.50
CA ALA A 124 -10.54 -35.91 2.71
C ALA A 124 -11.82 -36.75 2.86
N ALA A 125 -11.65 -38.06 3.02
CA ALA A 125 -12.76 -39.00 3.06
C ALA A 125 -13.42 -39.07 4.44
N THR A 126 -12.65 -38.83 5.50
CA THR A 126 -13.15 -38.91 6.89
C THR A 126 -13.04 -37.57 7.63
N PRO A 127 -13.85 -37.35 8.68
CA PRO A 127 -13.73 -36.16 9.54
C PRO A 127 -12.33 -36.00 10.17
N GLU A 128 -11.69 -37.11 10.55
CA GLU A 128 -10.35 -37.11 11.16
C GLU A 128 -9.30 -36.69 10.14
N GLU A 129 -9.35 -37.26 8.93
CA GLU A 129 -8.45 -36.88 7.84
C GLU A 129 -8.62 -35.40 7.50
N ARG A 130 -9.88 -34.94 7.41
CA ARG A 130 -10.21 -33.55 7.11
C ARG A 130 -9.67 -32.59 8.18
N THR A 131 -9.78 -32.96 9.45
CA THR A 131 -9.23 -32.18 10.57
C THR A 131 -7.69 -32.08 10.46
N ALA A 132 -7.02 -33.19 10.13
CA ALA A 132 -5.58 -33.19 9.94
C ALA A 132 -5.15 -32.33 8.73
N LYS A 133 -5.83 -32.45 7.58
CA LYS A 133 -5.58 -31.62 6.39
C LYS A 133 -5.88 -30.15 6.63
N SER A 134 -6.92 -29.86 7.41
CA SER A 134 -7.27 -28.51 7.85
C SER A 134 -6.14 -27.86 8.66
N ALA A 135 -5.46 -28.62 9.51
CA ALA A 135 -4.35 -28.08 10.30
C ALA A 135 -3.19 -27.64 9.38
N GLU A 136 -2.89 -28.43 8.34
CA GLU A 136 -1.88 -28.06 7.34
C GLU A 136 -2.31 -26.84 6.52
N LEU A 137 -3.58 -26.74 6.11
CA LEU A 137 -4.12 -25.54 5.45
C LEU A 137 -3.90 -24.27 6.31
N VAL A 138 -4.28 -24.31 7.58
CA VAL A 138 -4.13 -23.16 8.49
C VAL A 138 -2.66 -22.78 8.66
N LYS A 139 -1.77 -23.76 8.74
CA LYS A 139 -0.32 -23.55 8.86
C LYS A 139 0.27 -22.86 7.63
N VAL A 140 -0.08 -23.32 6.43
CA VAL A 140 0.38 -22.69 5.17
C VAL A 140 -0.20 -21.28 5.03
N ALA A 141 -1.49 -21.10 5.30
CA ALA A 141 -2.13 -19.79 5.30
C ALA A 141 -1.43 -18.79 6.23
N ARG A 142 -1.15 -19.19 7.49
CA ARG A 142 -0.42 -18.36 8.45
C ARG A 142 0.97 -17.97 7.95
N ARG A 143 1.69 -18.88 7.31
CA ARG A 143 3.03 -18.60 6.76
C ARG A 143 2.95 -17.56 5.65
N LEU A 144 2.04 -17.74 4.68
CA LEU A 144 1.80 -16.79 3.60
C LEU A 144 1.43 -15.40 4.15
N LEU A 145 0.41 -15.33 5.02
CA LEU A 145 -0.06 -14.07 5.59
C LEU A 145 1.02 -13.37 6.43
N LYS A 146 1.81 -14.13 7.20
CA LYS A 146 2.92 -13.58 7.98
C LYS A 146 3.99 -12.96 7.10
N ARG A 147 4.32 -13.60 5.97
CA ARG A 147 5.30 -13.08 5.01
C ARG A 147 4.83 -11.76 4.39
N GLU A 148 3.57 -11.67 3.97
CA GLU A 148 3.00 -10.44 3.41
C GLU A 148 2.90 -9.32 4.46
N TRP A 149 2.54 -9.66 5.69
CA TRP A 149 2.58 -8.72 6.81
C TRP A 149 3.99 -8.15 7.06
N VAL A 150 5.03 -9.00 7.00
CA VAL A 150 6.42 -8.54 7.11
C VAL A 150 6.79 -7.63 5.95
N ARG A 151 6.37 -7.94 4.71
CA ARG A 151 6.58 -7.06 3.55
C ARG A 151 5.94 -5.69 3.77
N ILE A 152 4.69 -5.62 4.25
CA ILE A 152 4.01 -4.36 4.58
C ILE A 152 4.83 -3.55 5.60
N LYS A 153 5.31 -4.18 6.67
CA LYS A 153 6.15 -3.51 7.67
C LYS A 153 7.43 -2.96 7.08
N THR A 154 8.14 -3.77 6.31
CA THR A 154 9.39 -3.34 5.66
C THR A 154 9.17 -2.19 4.68
N ASP A 155 8.06 -2.20 3.96
CA ASP A 155 7.70 -1.10 3.03
C ASP A 155 7.39 0.21 3.79
N LEU A 156 6.79 0.12 4.99
CA LEU A 156 6.49 1.28 5.84
C LEU A 156 7.70 1.80 6.65
N GLU A 157 8.66 0.94 6.99
CA GLU A 157 9.88 1.29 7.75
C GLU A 157 10.99 1.87 6.85
N ARG A 158 10.87 1.71 5.53
CA ARG A 158 11.85 2.21 4.55
C ARG A 158 11.65 3.66 4.13
N ASP A 159 10.57 4.29 4.58
CA ASP A 159 10.24 5.71 4.41
C ASP A 159 10.65 6.56 5.63
#